data_AF-X1KDE7-F1
#
_entry.id   AF-X1KDE7-F1
#
_cell.length_a   1.000
_cell.length_b   1.000
_cell.length_c   1.000
_cell.angle_alpha   90.00
_cell.angle_beta   90.00
_cell.angle_gamma   90.00
#
_symmetry.space_group_name_H-M   'P 1'
#
loop_
_entity.id
_entity.type
_entity.pdbx_description
1 polymer ?
#
loop_
_entity_poly.entity_id
_entity_poly.type
_entity_poly.pdbx_seq_one_letter_code
_entity_poly.pdbx_strand_id
1 'polypeptide(L)'
;DIILTLSNLDSTKTYTLVALGMRGRYNNRWCSYVISGVDNFTNASSAGAEKSTASMENDTTTYLCGDNYNNGYVAKWTDIDPTSTTITLTISGVAHNGDAADKAYLSAIKLVEEQLAPEVAISLTTDGLVEFDIVALGATKDSSGDVQIIRVDAGPANLNVKSTVFSDNGNSWSLESASGLNQVKWEFSPDTSAWNTFLAAGTLYYLVNNVVEGNTQDLYLRITMPTETSSSAEYSSMVTIVATAP
;
A
#
# COMPACT_ATOMS: atom_id res chain seq x y z
N ASP A 1 8.32 39.66 1.47
CA ASP A 1 7.92 38.24 1.52
C ASP A 1 6.42 38.08 1.35
N ILE A 2 6.00 36.91 0.90
CA ILE A 2 4.62 36.42 0.97
C ILE A 2 4.62 35.35 2.06
N ILE A 3 3.71 35.47 3.03
CA ILE A 3 3.56 34.49 4.12
C ILE A 3 2.20 33.84 3.95
N LEU A 4 2.19 32.52 3.83
CA LEU A 4 0.98 31.72 3.79
C LEU A 4 0.92 30.83 5.03
N THR A 5 -0.15 30.99 5.81
CA THR A 5 -0.43 30.14 6.97
C THR A 5 -1.64 29.26 6.65
N LEU A 6 -1.41 27.95 6.71
CA LEU A 6 -2.45 26.93 6.63
C LEU A 6 -2.83 26.61 8.08
N SER A 7 -4.11 26.77 8.43
CA SER A 7 -4.59 26.64 9.82
C SER A 7 -5.69 25.59 9.94
N ASN A 8 -5.99 25.18 11.18
CA ASN A 8 -6.96 24.14 11.52
C ASN A 8 -6.61 22.76 10.94
N LEU A 9 -5.31 22.45 10.86
CA LEU A 9 -4.83 21.12 10.51
C LEU A 9 -5.01 20.16 11.69
N ASP A 10 -5.19 18.88 11.40
CA ASP A 10 -5.11 17.82 12.39
C ASP A 10 -3.63 17.46 12.59
N SER A 11 -3.06 17.86 13.73
CA SER A 11 -1.65 17.60 14.03
C SER A 11 -1.34 16.13 14.31
N THR A 12 -2.32 15.22 14.18
CA THR A 12 -2.11 13.77 14.23
C THR A 12 -1.98 13.14 12.83
N LYS A 13 -2.09 13.95 11.77
CA LYS A 13 -1.98 13.52 10.37
C LYS A 13 -0.71 14.06 9.74
N THR A 14 -0.24 13.37 8.70
CA THR A 14 0.80 13.88 7.82
C THR A 14 0.20 14.61 6.63
N TYR A 15 0.99 15.47 5.99
CA TYR A 15 0.54 16.27 4.86
C TYR A 15 1.56 16.29 3.72
N THR A 16 1.07 16.50 2.49
CA THR A 16 1.89 16.94 1.36
C THR A 16 1.53 18.38 1.00
N LEU A 17 2.53 19.25 0.92
CA LEU A 17 2.42 20.64 0.45
C LEU A 17 3.19 20.81 -0.86
N VAL A 18 2.52 21.39 -1.86
CA VAL A 18 3.14 21.79 -3.13
C VAL A 18 2.87 23.26 -3.38
N ALA A 19 3.92 24.02 -3.69
CA ALA A 19 3.83 25.42 -4.08
C ALA A 19 4.49 25.63 -5.44
N LEU A 20 3.83 26.45 -6.25
CA LEU A 20 4.27 26.83 -7.58
C LEU A 20 4.29 28.35 -7.68
N GLY A 21 5.43 28.91 -8.07
CA GLY A 21 5.52 30.31 -8.46
C GLY A 21 5.97 30.44 -9.90
N MET A 22 5.21 31.22 -10.65
CA MET A 22 5.54 31.57 -12.03
C MET A 22 5.15 33.01 -12.32
N ARG A 23 6.03 33.72 -13.02
CA ARG A 23 5.68 35.02 -13.63
C ARG A 23 5.70 34.96 -15.16
N GLY A 24 6.76 34.37 -15.71
CA GLY A 24 7.06 34.33 -17.15
C GLY A 24 7.90 35.53 -17.61
N ARG A 25 8.91 35.26 -18.44
CA ARG A 25 9.76 36.24 -19.16
C ARG A 25 10.73 37.07 -18.32
N TYR A 26 11.18 36.55 -17.17
CA TYR A 26 12.26 37.16 -16.39
C TYR A 26 13.32 36.11 -16.06
N ASN A 27 14.55 36.31 -16.52
CA ASN A 27 15.65 35.36 -16.31
C ASN A 27 16.44 35.60 -15.01
N ASN A 28 16.02 36.58 -14.20
CA ASN A 28 16.76 37.06 -13.03
C ASN A 28 15.92 37.18 -11.74
N ARG A 29 14.75 36.52 -11.70
CA ARG A 29 13.86 36.57 -10.53
C ARG A 29 13.80 35.21 -9.87
N TRP A 30 14.58 35.06 -8.81
CA TRP A 30 14.67 33.86 -8.01
C TRP A 30 13.76 33.95 -6.80
N CYS A 31 13.07 32.85 -6.51
CA CYS A 31 12.21 32.72 -5.35
C CYS A 31 12.71 31.60 -4.46
N SER A 32 12.71 31.85 -3.16
CA SER A 32 12.91 30.84 -2.11
C SER A 32 11.58 30.58 -1.41
N TYR A 33 11.30 29.31 -1.12
CA TYR A 33 10.12 28.81 -0.43
C TYR A 33 10.60 28.03 0.80
N VAL A 34 10.19 28.46 1.99
CA VAL A 34 10.62 27.89 3.27
C VAL A 34 9.41 27.37 4.03
N ILE A 35 9.38 26.08 4.35
CA ILE A 35 8.36 25.47 5.22
C ILE A 35 8.75 25.63 6.69
N SER A 36 7.77 25.84 7.56
CA SER A 36 7.94 25.98 9.01
C SER A 36 6.66 25.58 9.76
N GLY A 37 6.75 25.42 11.08
CA GLY A 37 5.65 24.89 11.91
C GLY A 37 5.48 23.39 11.77
N VAL A 38 6.59 22.68 11.55
CA VAL A 38 6.66 21.25 11.24
C VAL A 38 7.77 20.62 12.07
N ASP A 39 7.57 19.39 12.52
CA ASP A 39 8.56 18.60 13.26
C ASP A 39 9.37 17.70 12.31
N ASN A 40 8.75 17.26 11.21
CA ASN A 40 9.40 16.44 10.18
C ASN A 40 8.81 16.71 8.79
N PHE A 41 9.59 16.45 7.74
CA PHE A 41 9.17 16.44 6.34
C PHE A 41 10.24 15.80 5.45
N THR A 42 9.84 15.40 4.24
CA THR A 42 10.76 15.09 3.14
C THR A 42 10.66 16.17 2.07
N ASN A 43 11.78 16.84 1.74
CA ASN A 43 11.80 17.77 0.60
C ASN A 43 11.85 16.99 -0.73
N ALA A 44 10.71 16.94 -1.42
CA ALA A 44 10.49 16.25 -2.69
C ALA A 44 10.29 17.22 -3.86
N SER A 45 10.85 18.44 -3.78
CA SER A 45 10.83 19.44 -4.84
C SER A 45 11.40 18.92 -6.16
N SER A 46 10.98 19.56 -7.27
CA SER A 46 11.37 19.17 -8.64
C SER A 46 12.88 19.01 -8.80
N ALA A 47 13.30 18.03 -9.59
CA ALA A 47 14.68 17.93 -10.04
C ALA A 47 15.08 19.22 -10.78
N GLY A 48 16.20 19.83 -10.39
CA GLY A 48 16.66 21.13 -10.89
C GLY A 48 16.29 22.32 -10.01
N ALA A 49 15.40 22.16 -9.02
CA ALA A 49 15.26 23.12 -7.93
C ALA A 49 16.37 22.91 -6.91
N GLU A 50 16.87 23.99 -6.33
CA GLU A 50 17.91 23.95 -5.30
C GLU A 50 17.29 23.73 -3.93
N LYS A 51 17.87 22.80 -3.16
CA LYS A 51 17.48 22.54 -1.77
C LYS A 51 18.51 23.13 -0.84
N SER A 52 18.06 23.77 0.23
CA SER A 52 18.92 24.36 1.23
C SER A 52 18.24 24.36 2.60
N THR A 53 19.01 24.76 3.61
CA THR A 53 18.57 24.79 5.02
C THR A 53 18.51 26.24 5.48
N ALA A 54 17.32 26.70 5.86
CA ALA A 54 17.13 27.95 6.58
C ALA A 54 17.11 27.70 8.10
N SER A 55 16.37 26.70 8.55
CA SER A 55 16.18 26.35 9.97
C SER A 55 16.25 24.83 10.23
N MET A 56 15.60 24.05 9.39
CA MET A 56 15.61 22.58 9.41
C MET A 56 16.22 22.05 8.11
N GLU A 57 16.87 20.90 8.17
CA GLU A 57 17.58 20.34 7.02
C GLU A 57 16.66 20.25 5.79
N ASN A 58 17.06 20.89 4.68
CA ASN A 58 16.29 20.93 3.43
C ASN A 58 14.88 21.53 3.54
N ASP A 59 14.58 22.38 4.53
CA ASP A 59 13.30 23.10 4.64
C ASP A 59 13.05 24.10 3.52
N THR A 60 14.07 24.40 2.72
CA THR A 60 14.04 25.46 1.73
C THR A 60 14.16 24.90 0.32
N THR A 61 13.38 25.45 -0.60
CA THR A 61 13.53 25.22 -2.05
C THR A 61 13.63 26.53 -2.79
N THR A 62 14.64 26.65 -3.66
CA THR A 62 14.89 27.84 -4.47
C THR A 62 14.89 27.51 -5.95
N TYR A 63 14.23 28.32 -6.77
CA TYR A 63 14.27 28.23 -8.22
C TYR A 63 13.94 29.56 -8.91
N LEU A 64 14.26 29.67 -10.20
CA LEU A 64 13.98 30.84 -11.03
C LEU A 64 12.48 30.96 -11.36
N CYS A 65 11.70 31.51 -10.44
CA CYS A 65 10.27 31.75 -10.58
C CYS A 65 9.92 32.74 -11.72
N GLY A 66 10.87 33.61 -12.10
CA GLY A 66 10.74 34.56 -13.20
C GLY A 66 10.49 33.91 -14.57
N ASP A 67 11.12 32.76 -14.83
CA ASP A 67 10.99 32.02 -16.09
C ASP A 67 10.46 30.59 -15.91
N ASN A 68 9.88 30.31 -14.74
CA ASN A 68 9.37 28.98 -14.39
C ASN A 68 8.15 28.52 -15.23
N TYR A 69 7.64 29.38 -16.12
CA TYR A 69 6.68 28.98 -17.14
C TYR A 69 7.27 27.93 -18.11
N ASN A 70 8.58 28.01 -18.40
CA ASN A 70 9.24 27.07 -19.30
C ASN A 70 9.66 25.76 -18.60
N ASN A 71 10.05 25.83 -17.33
CA ASN A 71 10.61 24.69 -16.59
C ASN A 71 9.57 23.93 -15.74
N GLY A 72 8.57 24.64 -15.20
CA GLY A 72 7.52 24.02 -14.38
C GLY A 72 7.99 23.46 -13.03
N TYR A 73 9.06 24.01 -12.43
CA TYR A 73 9.53 23.59 -11.11
C TYR A 73 8.51 23.90 -10.02
N VAL A 74 8.41 23.00 -9.05
CA VAL A 74 7.60 23.17 -7.84
C VAL A 74 8.44 22.97 -6.59
N ALA A 75 8.13 23.74 -5.55
CA ALA A 75 8.54 23.44 -4.20
C ALA A 75 7.57 22.42 -3.61
N LYS A 76 8.07 21.30 -3.09
CA LYS A 76 7.25 20.21 -2.58
C LYS A 76 7.85 19.60 -1.33
N TRP A 77 7.01 19.42 -0.32
CA TRP A 77 7.30 18.68 0.89
C TRP A 77 6.24 17.59 1.07
N THR A 78 6.67 16.36 1.36
CA THR A 78 5.81 15.21 1.71
C THR A 78 6.08 14.79 3.14
N ASP A 79 5.22 13.90 3.67
CA ASP A 79 5.39 13.34 5.00
C ASP A 79 5.52 14.44 6.07
N ILE A 80 4.83 15.56 5.87
CA ILE A 80 4.91 16.73 6.73
C ILE A 80 4.20 16.39 8.03
N ASP A 81 4.94 16.43 9.13
CA ASP A 81 4.42 16.29 10.49
C ASP A 81 4.25 17.69 11.10
N PRO A 82 3.02 18.22 11.26
CA PRO A 82 2.80 19.55 11.81
C PRO A 82 3.08 19.59 13.31
N THR A 83 3.89 20.55 13.79
CA THR A 83 4.12 20.76 15.24
C THR A 83 2.85 21.20 15.97
N SER A 84 1.85 21.72 15.23
CA SER A 84 0.57 22.21 15.75
C SER A 84 -0.49 22.20 14.65
N THR A 85 -1.62 22.87 14.85
CA THR A 85 -2.70 22.99 13.86
C THR A 85 -2.38 23.94 12.71
N THR A 86 -1.11 24.35 12.55
CA THR A 86 -0.67 25.30 11.54
C THR A 86 0.63 24.90 10.86
N ILE A 87 0.70 25.05 9.54
CA ILE A 87 1.94 25.04 8.74
C ILE A 87 2.09 26.41 8.10
N THR A 88 3.32 26.93 8.07
CA THR A 88 3.63 28.21 7.41
C THR A 88 4.61 28.03 6.27
N LEU A 89 4.26 28.58 5.10
CA LEU A 89 5.13 28.71 3.95
C LEU A 89 5.53 30.19 3.77
N THR A 90 6.83 30.48 3.91
CA THR A 90 7.38 31.81 3.63
C THR A 90 8.01 31.83 2.25
N ILE A 91 7.66 32.83 1.45
CA ILE A 91 8.13 32.97 0.06
C ILE A 91 8.79 34.32 -0.13
N SER A 92 10.06 34.30 -0.55
CA SER A 92 10.90 35.48 -0.66
C SER A 92 11.53 35.56 -2.05
N GLY A 93 11.67 36.78 -2.58
CA GLY A 93 12.62 37.02 -3.66
C GLY A 93 14.04 36.99 -3.09
N VAL A 94 14.96 36.28 -3.73
CA VAL A 94 16.32 36.09 -3.21
C VAL A 94 17.37 36.49 -4.23
N ALA A 95 18.52 36.97 -3.73
CA ALA A 95 19.69 37.17 -4.58
C ALA A 95 20.29 35.81 -4.91
N HIS A 96 20.70 35.61 -6.16
CA HIS A 96 21.20 34.31 -6.64
C HIS A 96 22.13 34.50 -7.82
N ASN A 97 23.33 33.93 -7.78
CA ASN A 97 24.31 33.97 -8.88
C ASN A 97 24.54 35.35 -9.53
N GLY A 98 24.50 36.43 -8.73
CA GLY A 98 24.69 37.80 -9.20
C GLY A 98 23.39 38.55 -9.55
N ASP A 99 22.26 37.85 -9.61
CA ASP A 99 20.94 38.48 -9.66
C ASP A 99 20.58 39.05 -8.29
N ALA A 100 20.03 40.25 -8.26
CA ALA A 100 19.57 40.89 -7.03
C ALA A 100 18.26 40.27 -6.54
N ALA A 101 18.05 40.29 -5.22
CA ALA A 101 16.76 39.94 -4.64
C ALA A 101 15.67 40.88 -5.18
N ASP A 102 14.62 40.31 -5.78
CA ASP A 102 13.49 41.05 -6.35
C ASP A 102 12.15 40.51 -5.77
N LYS A 103 11.15 40.26 -6.63
CA LYS A 103 9.80 39.87 -6.20
C LYS A 103 9.67 38.36 -5.95
N ALA A 104 8.93 38.02 -4.90
CA ALA A 104 8.43 36.67 -4.67
C ALA A 104 7.18 36.38 -5.53
N TYR A 105 6.98 35.12 -5.92
CA TYR A 105 5.80 34.69 -6.67
C TYR A 105 5.19 33.42 -6.09
N LEU A 106 3.87 33.45 -5.94
CA LEU A 106 3.02 32.31 -5.69
C LEU A 106 1.88 32.33 -6.70
N SER A 107 1.69 31.24 -7.42
CA SER A 107 0.72 31.11 -8.50
C SER A 107 -0.26 29.97 -8.27
N ALA A 108 0.19 28.88 -7.63
CA ALA A 108 -0.68 27.80 -7.19
C ALA A 108 -0.14 27.14 -5.92
N ILE A 109 -1.07 26.55 -5.17
CA ILE A 109 -0.80 25.73 -4.01
C ILE A 109 -1.68 24.47 -4.05
N LYS A 110 -1.15 23.37 -3.55
CA LYS A 110 -1.89 22.17 -3.21
C LYS A 110 -1.47 21.72 -1.81
N LEU A 111 -2.46 21.52 -0.93
CA LEU A 111 -2.30 20.83 0.34
C LEU A 111 -3.11 19.53 0.28
N VAL A 112 -2.51 18.43 0.72
CA VAL A 112 -3.17 17.12 0.84
C VAL A 112 -2.92 16.60 2.24
N GLU A 113 -4.00 16.26 2.94
CA GLU A 113 -3.91 15.39 4.12
C GLU A 113 -3.60 13.98 3.65
N GLU A 114 -2.52 13.41 4.16
CA GLU A 114 -2.13 12.04 3.88
C GLU A 114 -2.85 11.14 4.89
N GLN A 115 -3.87 10.44 4.41
CA GLN A 115 -4.42 9.31 5.15
C GLN A 115 -3.41 8.17 5.00
N LEU A 116 -2.71 7.84 6.09
CA LEU A 116 -1.99 6.58 6.17
C LEU A 116 -2.98 5.45 5.80
N ALA A 117 -2.59 4.58 4.87
CA ALA A 117 -3.36 3.38 4.62
C ALA A 117 -3.55 2.67 5.96
N PRO A 118 -4.77 2.22 6.31
CA PRO A 118 -4.98 1.51 7.57
C PRO A 118 -3.98 0.36 7.65
N GLU A 119 -3.20 0.31 8.73
CA GLU A 119 -2.30 -0.81 8.95
C GLU A 119 -3.16 -2.07 9.08
N VAL A 120 -2.94 -3.03 8.19
CA VAL A 120 -3.56 -4.34 8.29
C VAL A 120 -2.47 -5.38 8.36
N ALA A 121 -2.48 -6.13 9.46
CA ALA A 121 -1.53 -7.18 9.73
C ALA A 121 -2.29 -8.43 10.18
N ILE A 122 -1.82 -9.59 9.72
CA ILE A 122 -2.35 -10.89 10.10
C ILE A 122 -1.22 -11.86 10.40
N SER A 123 -1.52 -12.86 11.22
CA SER A 123 -0.66 -13.99 11.52
C SER A 123 -1.45 -15.28 11.52
N LEU A 124 -0.76 -16.41 11.41
CA LEU A 124 -1.33 -17.72 11.72
C LEU A 124 -1.04 -18.03 13.19
N THR A 125 -2.05 -18.51 13.90
CA THR A 125 -1.90 -19.04 15.26
C THR A 125 -1.70 -20.56 15.27
N THR A 126 -1.84 -21.19 14.11
CA THR A 126 -1.56 -22.59 13.80
C THR A 126 -0.27 -22.71 12.98
N ASP A 127 0.11 -23.93 12.62
CA ASP A 127 1.38 -24.24 11.95
C ASP A 127 1.42 -23.86 10.46
N GLY A 128 0.28 -23.60 9.84
CA GLY A 128 0.18 -23.30 8.41
C GLY A 128 0.32 -24.53 7.51
N LEU A 129 0.21 -25.74 8.06
CA LEU A 129 0.29 -26.99 7.33
C LEU A 129 -1.05 -27.74 7.44
N VAL A 130 -1.51 -28.32 6.33
CA VAL A 130 -2.68 -29.22 6.34
C VAL A 130 -2.32 -30.50 5.62
N GLU A 131 -2.27 -31.60 6.36
CA GLU A 131 -1.95 -32.93 5.82
C GLU A 131 -3.23 -33.74 5.55
N PHE A 132 -3.50 -34.04 4.27
CA PHE A 132 -4.62 -34.90 3.89
C PHE A 132 -4.28 -36.40 3.93
N ASP A 133 -3.05 -36.78 4.29
CA ASP A 133 -2.55 -38.15 4.22
C ASP A 133 -2.79 -38.79 2.82
N ILE A 134 -2.91 -40.11 2.78
CA ILE A 134 -3.32 -40.86 1.60
C ILE A 134 -4.83 -40.73 1.43
N VAL A 135 -5.25 -40.08 0.35
CA VAL A 135 -6.65 -39.99 -0.08
C VAL A 135 -6.83 -40.79 -1.36
N ALA A 136 -7.84 -41.68 -1.41
CA ALA A 136 -8.13 -42.46 -2.61
C ALA A 136 -8.60 -41.57 -3.78
N LEU A 137 -8.36 -42.01 -5.02
CA LEU A 137 -8.84 -41.30 -6.21
C LEU A 137 -10.37 -41.13 -6.17
N GLY A 138 -10.86 -39.95 -6.55
CA GLY A 138 -12.26 -39.56 -6.47
C GLY A 138 -12.85 -39.40 -5.06
N ALA A 139 -12.09 -39.67 -4.00
CA ALA A 139 -12.55 -39.47 -2.63
C ALA A 139 -12.38 -38.00 -2.18
N THR A 140 -13.18 -37.60 -1.20
CA THR A 140 -13.14 -36.27 -0.58
C THR A 140 -12.65 -36.36 0.85
N LYS A 141 -11.74 -35.46 1.25
CA LYS A 141 -11.29 -35.28 2.64
C LYS A 141 -11.22 -33.78 2.96
N ASP A 142 -11.65 -33.40 4.16
CA ASP A 142 -11.53 -32.03 4.66
C ASP A 142 -10.59 -31.95 5.87
N SER A 143 -10.22 -30.71 6.21
CA SER A 143 -9.30 -30.38 7.29
C SER A 143 -10.00 -30.08 8.62
N SER A 144 -11.21 -30.60 8.87
CA SER A 144 -11.94 -30.30 10.13
C SER A 144 -11.19 -30.76 11.39
N GLY A 145 -10.26 -31.71 11.26
CA GLY A 145 -9.36 -32.12 12.34
C GLY A 145 -8.08 -31.30 12.46
N ASP A 146 -7.81 -30.40 11.52
CA ASP A 146 -6.60 -29.59 11.38
C ASP A 146 -6.95 -28.23 10.74
N VAL A 147 -7.63 -27.41 11.53
CA VAL A 147 -8.16 -26.10 11.10
C VAL A 147 -7.05 -25.06 11.19
N GLN A 148 -6.89 -24.23 10.16
CA GLN A 148 -5.93 -23.13 10.20
C GLN A 148 -6.59 -21.87 10.74
N ILE A 149 -5.96 -21.20 11.71
CA ILE A 149 -6.57 -20.07 12.43
C ILE A 149 -5.76 -18.81 12.16
N ILE A 150 -6.37 -17.88 11.43
CA ILE A 150 -5.83 -16.55 11.13
C ILE A 150 -6.17 -15.60 12.28
N ARG A 151 -5.19 -14.84 12.78
CA ARG A 151 -5.40 -13.72 13.71
C ARG A 151 -5.23 -12.39 12.98
N VAL A 152 -6.10 -11.42 13.26
CA VAL A 152 -5.91 -10.03 12.84
C VAL A 152 -5.12 -9.29 13.90
N ASP A 153 -3.87 -8.95 13.59
CA ASP A 153 -2.95 -8.28 14.49
C ASP A 153 -3.12 -6.75 14.46
N ALA A 154 -3.46 -6.20 13.29
CA ALA A 154 -3.86 -4.81 13.08
C ALA A 154 -5.05 -4.78 12.10
N GLY A 155 -6.11 -4.05 12.42
CA GLY A 155 -7.34 -4.10 11.63
C GLY A 155 -8.34 -2.98 11.93
N PRO A 156 -9.62 -3.15 11.55
CA PRO A 156 -10.23 -4.35 10.98
C PRO A 156 -9.66 -4.78 9.61
N ALA A 157 -9.87 -6.03 9.21
CA ALA A 157 -9.32 -6.61 7.98
C ALA A 157 -10.36 -7.39 7.15
N ASN A 158 -10.35 -7.21 5.83
CA ASN A 158 -10.97 -8.14 4.88
C ASN A 158 -9.96 -9.24 4.53
N LEU A 159 -10.38 -10.51 4.60
CA LEU A 159 -9.53 -11.65 4.31
C LEU A 159 -9.96 -12.31 3.00
N ASN A 160 -8.98 -12.52 2.13
CA ASN A 160 -9.10 -13.29 0.90
C ASN A 160 -8.09 -14.44 0.90
N VAL A 161 -8.35 -15.47 0.12
CA VAL A 161 -7.44 -16.60 -0.08
C VAL A 161 -7.17 -16.80 -1.56
N LYS A 162 -5.97 -17.26 -1.88
CA LYS A 162 -5.61 -17.76 -3.22
C LYS A 162 -4.79 -19.03 -3.07
N SER A 163 -4.86 -19.91 -4.06
CA SER A 163 -4.11 -21.17 -4.07
C SER A 163 -3.21 -21.26 -5.29
N THR A 164 -2.13 -22.02 -5.21
CA THR A 164 -1.48 -22.58 -6.40
C THR A 164 -2.27 -23.79 -6.92
N VAL A 165 -1.83 -24.35 -8.05
CA VAL A 165 -2.21 -25.72 -8.43
C VAL A 165 -1.54 -26.74 -7.52
N PHE A 166 -2.07 -27.96 -7.49
CA PHE A 166 -1.39 -29.11 -6.89
C PHE A 166 -0.29 -29.61 -7.83
N SER A 167 0.92 -29.84 -7.32
CA SER A 167 2.06 -30.33 -8.09
C SER A 167 2.93 -31.31 -7.30
N ASP A 168 3.49 -32.31 -7.99
CA ASP A 168 4.50 -33.24 -7.48
C ASP A 168 5.94 -32.88 -7.97
N ASN A 169 6.12 -31.67 -8.51
CA ASN A 169 7.32 -31.16 -9.19
C ASN A 169 7.59 -31.74 -10.60
N GLY A 170 6.71 -32.55 -11.17
CA GLY A 170 6.78 -33.01 -12.57
C GLY A 170 5.44 -33.03 -13.30
N ASN A 171 4.35 -33.17 -12.55
CA ASN A 171 2.96 -33.24 -12.97
C ASN A 171 2.15 -32.24 -12.14
N SER A 172 0.99 -31.83 -12.64
CA SER A 172 0.08 -30.96 -11.90
C SER A 172 -1.36 -31.38 -12.11
N TRP A 173 -2.20 -31.14 -11.11
CA TRP A 173 -3.65 -31.22 -11.26
C TRP A 173 -4.23 -29.84 -11.50
N SER A 174 -5.08 -29.70 -12.52
CA SER A 174 -5.80 -28.44 -12.74
C SER A 174 -6.90 -28.29 -11.70
N LEU A 175 -7.18 -27.04 -11.34
CA LEU A 175 -8.24 -26.68 -10.39
C LEU A 175 -9.56 -26.58 -11.14
N GLU A 176 -10.54 -27.40 -10.77
CA GLU A 176 -11.82 -27.49 -11.49
C GLU A 176 -13.01 -27.53 -10.54
N SER A 177 -14.21 -27.29 -11.09
CA SER A 177 -15.47 -27.37 -10.33
C SER A 177 -15.90 -28.79 -9.96
N ALA A 178 -15.29 -29.82 -10.57
CA ALA A 178 -15.49 -31.23 -10.30
C ALA A 178 -14.19 -32.02 -10.49
N SER A 179 -14.08 -33.18 -9.84
CA SER A 179 -12.95 -34.10 -10.03
C SER A 179 -13.01 -34.82 -11.37
N GLY A 180 -11.85 -35.03 -12.00
CA GLY A 180 -11.70 -35.73 -13.28
C GLY A 180 -10.28 -36.25 -13.49
N LEU A 181 -9.90 -36.54 -14.73
CA LEU A 181 -8.53 -36.94 -15.09
C LEU A 181 -7.56 -35.77 -14.88
N ASN A 182 -6.63 -35.88 -13.92
CA ASN A 182 -5.72 -34.80 -13.51
C ASN A 182 -6.43 -33.49 -13.14
N GLN A 183 -7.67 -33.59 -12.66
CA GLN A 183 -8.50 -32.46 -12.26
C GLN A 183 -8.91 -32.63 -10.79
N VAL A 184 -8.49 -31.70 -9.95
CA VAL A 184 -8.80 -31.70 -8.52
C VAL A 184 -9.89 -30.68 -8.24
N LYS A 185 -10.86 -31.05 -7.40
CA LYS A 185 -11.76 -30.07 -6.80
C LYS A 185 -11.15 -29.61 -5.48
N TRP A 186 -10.71 -28.36 -5.44
CA TRP A 186 -10.01 -27.78 -4.28
C TRP A 186 -10.85 -26.66 -3.69
N GLU A 187 -11.19 -26.78 -2.41
CA GLU A 187 -12.20 -25.95 -1.78
C GLU A 187 -11.73 -25.39 -0.43
N PHE A 188 -12.33 -24.26 -0.04
CA PHE A 188 -12.12 -23.62 1.24
C PHE A 188 -13.43 -23.16 1.86
N SER A 189 -13.44 -22.96 3.18
CA SER A 189 -14.60 -22.47 3.93
C SER A 189 -14.17 -21.71 5.19
N PRO A 190 -14.89 -20.66 5.61
CA PRO A 190 -14.66 -20.00 6.89
C PRO A 190 -15.30 -20.74 8.08
N ASP A 191 -16.27 -21.64 7.84
CA ASP A 191 -17.10 -22.21 8.91
C ASP A 191 -17.68 -23.61 8.61
N THR A 192 -17.27 -24.24 7.51
CA THR A 192 -17.76 -25.53 6.97
C THR A 192 -19.21 -25.56 6.45
N SER A 193 -19.97 -24.48 6.59
CA SER A 193 -21.38 -24.42 6.17
C SER A 193 -21.54 -24.32 4.65
N ALA A 194 -20.61 -23.62 4.00
CA ALA A 194 -20.53 -23.46 2.55
C ALA A 194 -19.08 -23.55 2.09
N TRP A 195 -18.86 -24.23 0.96
CA TRP A 195 -17.53 -24.48 0.41
C TRP A 195 -17.38 -23.76 -0.92
N ASN A 196 -16.34 -22.94 -1.02
CA ASN A 196 -15.98 -22.21 -2.23
C ASN A 196 -14.86 -22.94 -2.95
N THR A 197 -14.95 -23.07 -4.27
CA THR A 197 -13.96 -23.78 -5.08
C THR A 197 -12.92 -22.81 -5.64
N PHE A 198 -11.65 -23.12 -5.48
CA PHE A 198 -10.59 -22.49 -6.27
C PHE A 198 -10.71 -22.98 -7.71
N LEU A 199 -10.93 -22.08 -8.66
CA LEU A 199 -11.08 -22.39 -10.10
C LEU A 199 -9.87 -21.95 -10.93
N ALA A 200 -9.01 -21.11 -10.37
CA ALA A 200 -7.82 -20.62 -11.03
C ALA A 200 -6.72 -20.33 -10.00
N ALA A 201 -5.50 -20.76 -10.30
CA ALA A 201 -4.37 -20.49 -9.44
C ALA A 201 -4.04 -18.99 -9.40
N GLY A 202 -3.68 -18.48 -8.22
CA GLY A 202 -3.32 -17.08 -7.99
C GLY A 202 -4.50 -16.09 -7.95
N THR A 203 -5.72 -16.53 -8.28
CA THR A 203 -6.94 -15.71 -8.17
C THR A 203 -7.34 -15.54 -6.72
N LEU A 204 -7.70 -14.31 -6.32
CA LEU A 204 -8.22 -14.02 -4.99
C LEU A 204 -9.69 -14.42 -4.89
N TYR A 205 -9.99 -15.17 -3.85
CA TYR A 205 -11.34 -15.55 -3.47
C TYR A 205 -11.65 -15.00 -2.08
N TYR A 206 -12.86 -14.50 -1.92
CA TYR A 206 -13.33 -13.94 -0.67
C TYR A 206 -13.46 -15.02 0.41
N LEU A 207 -12.90 -14.78 1.59
CA LEU A 207 -13.08 -15.63 2.77
C LEU A 207 -14.06 -14.98 3.76
N VAL A 208 -13.75 -13.78 4.25
CA VAL A 208 -14.55 -13.03 5.23
C VAL A 208 -14.23 -11.53 5.17
N ASN A 209 -15.16 -10.68 5.59
CA ASN A 209 -14.97 -9.24 5.67
C ASN A 209 -14.86 -8.75 7.12
N ASN A 210 -14.17 -7.63 7.29
CA ASN A 210 -14.21 -6.82 8.50
C ASN A 210 -13.95 -7.60 9.79
N VAL A 211 -12.98 -8.51 9.77
CA VAL A 211 -12.51 -9.20 10.99
C VAL A 211 -11.83 -8.16 11.86
N VAL A 212 -12.39 -7.93 13.05
CA VAL A 212 -11.92 -6.90 13.98
C VAL A 212 -10.52 -7.25 14.48
N GLU A 213 -9.70 -6.23 14.73
CA GLU A 213 -8.40 -6.40 15.37
C GLU A 213 -8.49 -7.22 16.66
N GLY A 214 -7.56 -8.15 16.84
CA GLY A 214 -7.49 -9.06 17.97
C GLY A 214 -8.38 -10.31 17.83
N ASN A 215 -9.33 -10.33 16.89
CA ASN A 215 -10.14 -11.51 16.61
C ASN A 215 -9.43 -12.49 15.67
N THR A 216 -9.99 -13.70 15.60
CA THR A 216 -9.52 -14.77 14.73
C THR A 216 -10.57 -15.15 13.69
N GLN A 217 -10.10 -15.75 12.59
CA GLN A 217 -10.90 -16.37 11.56
C GLN A 217 -10.35 -17.77 11.26
N ASP A 218 -11.24 -18.76 11.25
CA ASP A 218 -10.91 -20.12 10.82
C ASP A 218 -10.82 -20.22 9.29
N LEU A 219 -9.95 -21.09 8.80
CA LEU A 219 -9.85 -21.52 7.41
C LEU A 219 -9.85 -23.05 7.36
N TYR A 220 -10.93 -23.59 6.82
CA TYR A 220 -11.09 -24.99 6.51
C TYR A 220 -10.76 -25.23 5.05
N LEU A 221 -10.09 -26.34 4.75
CA LEU A 221 -9.71 -26.75 3.41
C LEU A 221 -10.29 -28.13 3.10
N ARG A 222 -10.66 -28.36 1.84
CA ARG A 222 -11.21 -29.65 1.39
C ARG A 222 -10.74 -30.00 0.00
N ILE A 223 -10.27 -31.22 -0.15
CA ILE A 223 -9.84 -31.79 -1.42
C ILE A 223 -10.80 -32.90 -1.84
N THR A 224 -11.23 -32.88 -3.11
CA THR A 224 -11.72 -34.07 -3.81
C THR A 224 -10.66 -34.48 -4.83
N MET A 225 -10.06 -35.64 -4.61
CA MET A 225 -8.99 -36.16 -5.44
C MET A 225 -9.43 -36.34 -6.90
N PRO A 226 -8.52 -36.19 -7.87
CA PRO A 226 -8.78 -36.60 -9.25
C PRO A 226 -9.29 -38.04 -9.32
N THR A 227 -10.12 -38.34 -10.32
CA THR A 227 -10.59 -39.71 -10.55
C THR A 227 -9.48 -40.59 -11.14
N GLU A 228 -8.53 -39.97 -11.83
CA GLU A 228 -7.32 -40.56 -12.39
C GLU A 228 -6.17 -39.54 -12.31
N THR A 229 -4.93 -40.02 -12.14
CA THR A 229 -3.72 -39.17 -12.06
C THR A 229 -2.60 -39.75 -12.92
N SER A 230 -1.76 -38.89 -13.51
CA SER A 230 -0.56 -39.29 -14.24
C SER A 230 0.61 -39.70 -13.34
N SER A 231 0.51 -39.43 -12.03
CA SER A 231 1.54 -39.75 -11.04
C SER A 231 0.93 -40.12 -9.69
N SER A 232 1.56 -41.06 -9.00
CA SER A 232 1.24 -41.46 -7.63
C SER A 232 2.19 -40.85 -6.60
N ALA A 233 3.05 -39.91 -7.01
CA ALA A 233 3.88 -39.14 -6.08
C ALA A 233 3.01 -38.20 -5.24
N GLU A 234 3.60 -37.63 -4.18
CA GLU A 234 2.92 -36.65 -3.35
C GLU A 234 2.71 -35.33 -4.10
N TYR A 235 1.48 -34.82 -4.07
CA TYR A 235 1.13 -33.52 -4.62
C TYR A 235 0.89 -32.53 -3.49
N SER A 236 1.40 -31.30 -3.64
CA SER A 236 1.20 -30.22 -2.68
C SER A 236 0.69 -28.96 -3.37
N SER A 237 0.05 -28.09 -2.58
CA SER A 237 -0.41 -26.76 -3.00
C SER A 237 -0.14 -25.76 -1.88
N MET A 238 0.08 -24.49 -2.24
CA MET A 238 0.24 -23.39 -1.29
C MET A 238 -1.01 -22.52 -1.30
N VAL A 239 -1.61 -22.33 -0.13
CA VAL A 239 -2.66 -21.33 0.09
C VAL A 239 -2.06 -20.08 0.70
N THR A 240 -2.33 -18.92 0.11
CA THR A 240 -1.93 -17.61 0.63
C THR A 240 -3.16 -16.87 1.13
N ILE A 241 -3.13 -16.41 2.38
CA ILE A 241 -4.12 -15.47 2.91
C ILE A 241 -3.66 -14.05 2.63
N VAL A 242 -4.57 -13.21 2.16
CA VAL A 242 -4.32 -11.79 1.85
C VAL A 242 -5.29 -10.96 2.68
N ALA A 243 -4.73 -10.06 3.48
CA ALA A 243 -5.50 -9.11 4.26
C ALA A 243 -5.47 -7.73 3.60
N THR A 244 -6.62 -7.04 3.59
CA THR A 244 -6.74 -5.66 3.12
C THR A 244 -7.58 -4.85 4.10
N ALA A 245 -7.40 -3.53 4.11
CA ALA A 245 -8.30 -2.64 4.84
C ALA A 245 -9.75 -2.75 4.28
N PRO A 246 -10.78 -2.59 5.13
CA PRO A 246 -12.18 -2.55 4.73
C PRO A 246 -12.56 -1.41 3.79
#